data_AF-A0A816L1E2-F1
#
_entry.id   AF-A0A816L1E2-F1
#
_cell.length_a   1.000
_cell.length_b   1.000
_cell.length_c   1.000
_cell.angle_alpha   90.00
_cell.angle_beta   90.00
_cell.angle_gamma   90.00
#
_symmetry.space_group_name_H-M   'P 1'
#
loop_
_entity.id
_entity.type
_entity.pdbx_description
1 polymer ?
#
loop_
_entity_poly.entity_id
_entity_poly.type
_entity_poly.pdbx_seq_one_letter_code
_entity_poly.pdbx_strand_id
1 'polypeptide(L)' 'MASSTTVKIAEFRRLLSHAHSVLVLTGAGISAESGIPTFRGAGGLW' A
#
# COMPACT_ATOMS: atom_id res chain seq x y z
N MET A 1 -10.63 -5.93 -21.71
CA MET A 1 -10.90 -4.81 -20.79
C MET A 1 -9.83 -4.83 -19.70
N ALA A 2 -9.18 -3.70 -19.42
CA ALA A 2 -8.15 -3.66 -18.37
C ALA A 2 -8.80 -3.79 -16.97
N SER A 3 -8.13 -4.48 -16.04
CA SER A 3 -8.60 -4.63 -14.66
C SER A 3 -8.63 -3.28 -13.94
N SER A 4 -9.62 -3.07 -13.05
CA SER A 4 -9.73 -1.87 -12.21
C SER A 4 -8.43 -1.57 -11.45
N THR A 5 -7.70 -2.60 -11.03
CA THR A 5 -6.39 -2.48 -10.37
C THR A 5 -5.32 -1.90 -11.30
N THR A 6 -5.28 -2.33 -12.56
CA THR A 6 -4.33 -1.82 -13.57
C THR A 6 -4.57 -0.32 -13.83
N VAL A 7 -5.83 0.10 -13.90
CA VAL A 7 -6.20 1.51 -14.05
C VAL A 7 -5.75 2.35 -12.85
N LYS A 8 -5.95 1.85 -11.63
CA LYS A 8 -5.53 2.55 -10.40
C LYS A 8 -4.01 2.72 -10.28
N ILE A 9 -3.24 1.70 -10.66
CA ILE A 9 -1.77 1.78 -10.63
C ILE A 9 -1.25 2.77 -11.67
N ALA A 10 -1.82 2.78 -12.88
CA ALA A 10 -1.46 3.75 -13.92
C ALA A 10 -1.73 5.19 -13.46
N GLU A 11 -2.86 5.42 -12.80
CA GLU A 11 -3.21 6.73 -12.25
C GLU A 11 -2.30 7.13 -11.08
N PHE A 12 -2.01 6.21 -10.17
CA PHE A 12 -1.06 6.47 -9.07
C PHE A 12 0.33 6.88 -9.60
N ARG A 13 0.83 6.20 -10.64
CA ARG A 13 2.11 6.56 -11.29
C ARG A 13 2.08 7.97 -11.88
N ARG A 14 0.98 8.33 -12.54
CA ARG A 14 0.78 9.68 -13.10
C ARG A 14 0.79 10.76 -12.02
N LEU A 15 0.11 10.52 -10.90
CA LEU A 15 0.10 11.47 -9.78
C LEU A 15 1.49 11.57 -9.13
N LEU A 16 2.16 10.44 -8.91
CA LEU A 16 3.48 10.39 -8.29
C LEU A 16 4.55 11.10 -9.14
N SER A 17 4.50 10.99 -10.47
CA SER A 17 5.50 11.62 -11.36
C SER A 17 5.50 13.15 -11.33
N HIS A 18 4.42 13.78 -10.81
CA HIS A 18 4.29 15.23 -10.70
C HIS A 18 4.43 15.72 -9.24
N ALA A 19 4.60 14.80 -8.28
CA ALA A 19 4.73 15.16 -6.88
C ALA A 19 6.15 15.68 -6.59
N HIS A 20 6.23 16.89 -6.03
CA HIS A 20 7.51 17.52 -5.67
C HIS A 20 7.96 17.16 -4.26
N SER A 21 7.04 16.69 -3.42
CA SER A 21 7.31 16.25 -2.05
C SER A 21 6.35 15.12 -1.71
N VAL A 22 6.89 14.01 -1.21
CA VAL A 22 6.13 12.77 -0.97
C VAL A 22 6.35 12.35 0.49
N LEU A 23 5.25 12.16 1.21
CA LEU A 23 5.22 11.53 2.52
C LEU A 23 4.52 10.18 2.39
N VAL A 24 5.15 9.12 2.89
CA VAL A 24 4.55 7.78 2.95
C VAL A 24 4.23 7.46 4.40
N LEU A 25 2.95 7.20 4.68
CA LEU A 25 2.49 6.72 5.96
C LEU A 25 2.30 5.21 5.87
N THR A 26 3.06 4.45 6.64
CA THR A 26 2.95 2.99 6.72
C THR A 26 2.58 2.57 8.13
N GLY A 27 2.05 1.36 8.26
CA GLY A 27 1.78 0.72 9.54
C GLY A 27 2.24 -0.74 9.52
N ALA A 28 1.99 -1.48 10.62
CA ALA A 28 2.46 -2.86 10.79
C ALA A 28 2.06 -3.82 9.66
N GLY A 29 1.00 -3.51 8.91
CA GLY A 29 0.52 -4.32 7.80
C GLY A 29 1.57 -4.58 6.72
N ILE A 30 2.50 -3.64 6.47
CA ILE A 30 3.55 -3.83 5.44
C ILE A 30 4.58 -4.91 5.81
N SER A 31 4.59 -5.37 7.06
CA SER A 31 5.52 -6.38 7.56
C SER A 31 4.89 -7.77 7.73
N ALA A 32 3.61 -7.93 7.40
CA ALA A 32 2.89 -9.19 7.56
C ALA A 32 3.57 -10.31 6.76
N GLU A 33 3.93 -10.04 5.52
CA GLU A 33 4.54 -10.98 4.59
C GLU A 33 5.99 -11.36 4.97
N SER A 34 6.64 -10.59 5.87
CA SER A 34 7.94 -10.93 6.43
C SER A 34 7.85 -11.72 7.74
N GLY A 35 6.64 -12.14 8.14
CA GLY A 35 6.41 -12.91 9.37
C GLY A 35 6.37 -12.07 10.65
N ILE A 36 6.39 -10.74 10.55
CA ILE A 36 6.17 -9.87 11.70
C ILE A 36 4.66 -9.74 11.91
N PRO A 37 4.13 -10.04 13.11
CA PRO A 37 2.70 -10.03 13.35
C PRO A 37 2.11 -8.62 13.22
N THR A 38 0.89 -8.54 12.69
CA THR A 38 0.14 -7.28 12.64
C THR A 38 -0.68 -7.08 13.89
N PHE A 39 -1.24 -5.88 14.05
CA PHE A 39 -2.11 -5.58 15.18
C PHE A 39 -3.54 -6.06 14.95
N ARG A 40 -4.20 -5.60 13.88
CA ARG A 40 -5.65 -5.80 13.63
C ARG A 40 -5.97 -6.64 12.38
N GLY A 41 -4.95 -7.24 11.76
CA GLY A 41 -5.14 -8.15 10.63
C GLY A 41 -5.62 -9.53 11.10
N ALA A 42 -5.89 -10.44 10.16
CA ALA A 42 -6.17 -11.83 10.50
C ALA A 42 -4.98 -12.44 11.28
N GLY A 43 -5.24 -13.01 12.46
CA GLY A 43 -4.20 -13.50 13.38
C GLY A 43 -3.40 -12.39 14.07
N GLY A 44 -3.94 -11.17 14.12
CA GLY A 44 -3.32 -10.03 14.78
C GLY A 44 -3.31 -10.13 16.30
N LEU A 45 -2.47 -9.29 16.92
CA LEU A 45 -2.32 -9.24 18.38
C LEU A 45 -3.52 -8.63 19.12
N TRP A 46 -4.40 -7.92 18.41
CA TRP A 46 -5.57 -7.21 18.94
C TRP A 46 -6.83 -7.44 18.10
#